data_AF-A0A7W9V1M2-F1
#
_entry.id   AF-A0A7W9V1M2-F1
#
_cell.length_a   1.000
_cell.length_b   1.000
_cell.length_c   1.000
_cell.angle_alpha   90.00
_cell.angle_beta   90.00
_cell.angle_gamma   90.00
#
_symmetry.space_group_name_H-M   'P 1'
#
loop_
_entity.id
_entity.type
_entity.pdbx_description
1 polymer ?
#
loop_
_entity_poly.entity_id
_entity_poly.type
_entity_poly.pdbx_seq_one_letter_code
_entity_poly.pdbx_strand_id
1 'polypeptide(L)'
;MSSRGRVLGRVRRALADVRAAEAAADTAMAAGPGTGAGPAAEAEAAPPAGHAGQGDAAQDYAKRDYAVRDYLRVHGSRTAPQRVALLAENLADYRAHVHHAHEAGLPAVIARLLTERGAHRVAVPHGLPGDWLSAVTAERVPDSADLTARELDAVDSVVTGCAVAIAETGTIVLDTGPGQGRRHLTLVPDHHLCVVRVPEQVVDALPQALELLAPQHPLTWISGPSATSDIELNRVEGVHGPRTLDVVLVTVDEPPTG
;
A
#
# COMPACT_ATOMS: atom_id res chain seq x y z
N MET A 1 -12.25 7.87 -21.72
CA MET A 1 -10.84 8.29 -21.56
C MET A 1 -10.06 7.08 -21.04
N SER A 2 -8.94 6.67 -21.66
CA SER A 2 -8.19 5.49 -21.21
C SER A 2 -7.60 5.71 -19.80
N SER A 3 -7.54 4.66 -18.97
CA SER A 3 -6.93 4.69 -17.63
C SER A 3 -5.51 5.29 -17.66
N ARG A 4 -4.73 4.96 -18.71
CA ARG A 4 -3.42 5.56 -18.98
C ARG A 4 -3.46 7.09 -19.12
N GLY A 5 -4.51 7.64 -19.74
CA GLY A 5 -4.69 9.08 -19.89
C GLY A 5 -5.00 9.80 -18.58
N ARG A 6 -5.75 9.15 -17.67
CA ARG A 6 -6.01 9.69 -16.32
C ARG A 6 -4.76 9.70 -15.46
N VAL A 7 -4.00 8.60 -15.44
CA VAL A 7 -2.73 8.49 -14.70
C VAL A 7 -1.70 9.49 -15.20
N LEU A 8 -1.48 9.56 -16.53
CA LEU A 8 -0.54 10.54 -17.10
C LEU A 8 -0.98 11.98 -16.86
N GLY A 9 -2.30 12.26 -16.81
CA GLY A 9 -2.83 13.56 -16.43
C GLY A 9 -2.53 13.93 -14.98
N ARG A 10 -2.64 12.98 -14.05
CA ARG A 10 -2.30 13.18 -12.63
C ARG A 10 -0.80 13.40 -12.43
N VAL A 11 0.05 12.60 -13.08
CA VAL A 11 1.52 12.77 -13.03
C VAL A 11 1.94 14.12 -13.61
N ARG A 12 1.37 14.55 -14.75
CA ARG A 12 1.68 15.87 -15.34
C ARG A 12 1.28 17.03 -14.44
N ARG A 13 0.15 16.94 -13.74
CA ARG A 13 -0.25 17.95 -12.75
C ARG A 13 0.71 17.99 -11.56
N ALA A 14 1.00 16.83 -10.96
CA ALA A 14 1.95 16.76 -9.86
C ALA A 14 3.35 17.28 -10.24
N LEU A 15 3.84 16.98 -11.44
CA LEU A 15 5.12 17.51 -11.94
C LEU A 15 5.07 19.02 -12.24
N ALA A 16 3.92 19.55 -12.66
CA ALA A 16 3.76 20.99 -12.83
C ALA A 16 3.78 21.71 -11.48
N ASP A 17 3.15 21.13 -10.46
CA ASP A 17 3.14 21.67 -9.09
C ASP A 17 4.55 21.64 -8.47
N VAL A 18 5.33 20.57 -8.69
CA VAL A 18 6.75 20.49 -8.27
C VAL A 18 7.59 21.57 -8.95
N ARG A 19 7.47 21.76 -10.27
CA ARG A 19 8.21 22.80 -10.99
C ARG A 19 7.84 24.21 -10.53
N ALA A 20 6.57 24.44 -10.19
CA ALA A 20 6.13 25.71 -9.64
C ALA A 20 6.71 25.96 -8.23
N ALA A 21 6.80 24.92 -7.40
CA ALA A 21 7.43 24.99 -6.09
C ALA A 21 8.94 25.21 -6.17
N GLU A 22 9.64 24.53 -7.09
CA GLU A 22 11.08 24.72 -7.36
C GLU A 22 11.36 26.15 -7.84
N ALA A 23 10.56 26.69 -8.77
CA ALA A 23 10.70 28.06 -9.24
C ALA A 23 10.46 29.10 -8.13
N ALA A 24 9.52 28.84 -7.21
CA ALA A 24 9.28 29.70 -6.05
C ALA A 24 10.44 29.65 -5.05
N ALA A 25 11.05 28.47 -4.84
CA ALA A 25 12.23 28.29 -3.99
C ALA A 25 13.47 28.98 -4.59
N ASP A 26 13.69 28.88 -5.90
CA ASP A 26 14.78 29.59 -6.59
C ASP A 26 14.63 31.11 -6.50
N THR A 27 13.39 31.61 -6.59
CA THR A 27 13.09 33.04 -6.41
C THR A 27 13.34 33.51 -4.98
N ALA A 28 13.05 32.67 -3.98
CA ALA A 28 13.32 32.96 -2.57
C ALA A 28 14.83 32.89 -2.24
N MET A 29 15.57 31.98 -2.87
CA MET A 29 17.03 31.86 -2.77
C MET A 29 17.77 33.04 -3.44
N ALA A 30 17.23 33.57 -4.54
CA ALA A 30 17.75 34.78 -5.18
C ALA A 30 17.54 36.06 -4.35
N ALA A 31 16.57 36.04 -3.43
CA ALA A 31 16.32 37.08 -2.44
C ALA A 31 17.06 36.81 -1.11
N GLY A 32 18.38 36.54 -1.20
CA GLY A 32 19.21 36.34 0.00
C GLY A 32 19.36 37.62 0.85
N PRO A 33 19.58 37.48 2.18
CA PRO A 33 19.84 38.60 3.08
C PRO A 33 21.22 39.22 2.78
N GLY A 34 21.32 40.55 2.86
CA GLY A 34 22.51 41.31 2.52
C GLY A 34 23.80 40.86 3.23
N THR A 35 24.81 40.61 2.39
CA THR A 35 26.28 40.76 2.58
C THR A 35 26.89 40.70 3.98
N GLY A 36 27.75 39.70 4.19
CA GLY A 36 28.89 39.74 5.11
C GLY A 36 29.99 38.79 4.60
N ALA A 37 31.11 39.36 4.15
CA ALA A 37 32.22 38.67 3.49
C ALA A 37 33.16 37.94 4.47
N GLY A 38 33.74 36.82 4.04
CA GLY A 38 34.89 36.16 4.66
C GLY A 38 35.45 35.05 3.74
N PRO A 39 36.79 34.90 3.59
CA PRO A 39 37.38 34.49 2.32
C PRO A 39 37.64 32.98 2.16
N ALA A 40 37.85 32.63 0.89
CA ALA A 40 38.19 31.33 0.35
C ALA A 40 39.56 30.80 0.80
N ALA A 41 39.68 29.47 0.86
CA ALA A 41 40.94 28.75 0.68
C ALA A 41 40.68 27.47 -0.12
N GLU A 42 41.30 27.41 -1.29
CA GLU A 42 41.41 26.25 -2.20
C GLU A 42 42.36 25.20 -1.62
N ALA A 43 42.15 23.91 -1.91
CA ALA A 43 43.23 22.97 -2.23
C ALA A 43 42.70 21.63 -2.80
N GLU A 44 43.50 21.10 -3.72
CA GLU A 44 43.31 20.02 -4.69
C GLU A 44 43.39 18.55 -4.16
N ALA A 45 42.85 17.66 -5.03
CA ALA A 45 43.37 16.36 -5.50
C ALA A 45 43.58 15.13 -4.58
N ALA A 46 42.74 14.13 -4.85
CA ALA A 46 43.01 12.71 -5.20
C ALA A 46 43.78 11.76 -4.23
N PRO A 47 43.56 10.42 -4.36
CA PRO A 47 43.48 9.48 -3.24
C PRO A 47 44.77 8.68 -2.97
N PRO A 48 44.78 7.85 -1.91
CA PRO A 48 45.20 6.46 -2.13
C PRO A 48 44.37 5.40 -1.37
N ALA A 49 44.59 4.18 -1.81
CA ALA A 49 43.86 2.96 -1.51
C ALA A 49 44.14 2.34 -0.13
N GLY A 50 43.14 1.58 0.35
CA GLY A 50 43.32 0.28 1.01
C GLY A 50 43.68 0.27 2.49
N HIS A 51 42.77 -0.24 3.32
CA HIS A 51 42.88 -1.53 4.02
C HIS A 51 41.86 -1.63 5.16
N ALA A 52 41.31 -2.84 5.29
CA ALA A 52 40.55 -3.43 6.39
C ALA A 52 40.56 -2.68 7.73
N GLY A 53 39.36 -2.40 8.24
CA GLY A 53 39.14 -1.98 9.62
C GLY A 53 37.74 -2.37 10.08
N GLN A 54 37.66 -3.48 10.81
CA GLN A 54 36.49 -3.84 11.60
C GLN A 54 36.30 -2.75 12.68
N GLY A 55 35.36 -1.83 12.46
CA GLY A 55 35.12 -0.73 13.36
C GLY A 55 33.81 -0.02 13.03
N ASP A 56 32.82 -0.26 13.88
CA ASP A 56 31.79 0.72 14.24
C ASP A 56 30.78 1.23 13.18
N ALA A 57 30.19 0.32 12.40
CA ALA A 57 29.07 0.66 11.52
C ALA A 57 27.87 1.28 12.28
N ALA A 58 27.71 1.02 13.58
CA ALA A 58 26.60 1.54 14.37
C ALA A 58 26.76 3.04 14.71
N GLN A 59 27.98 3.51 14.97
CA GLN A 59 28.24 4.93 15.20
C GLN A 59 28.20 5.77 13.92
N ASP A 60 28.46 5.16 12.76
CA ASP A 60 28.48 5.85 11.46
C ASP A 60 27.06 6.20 10.95
N TYR A 61 26.01 5.51 11.44
CA TYR A 61 24.62 5.91 11.19
C TYR A 61 24.18 7.14 12.01
N ALA A 62 24.83 7.41 13.14
CA ALA A 62 24.42 8.48 14.07
C ALA A 62 24.82 9.89 13.61
N LYS A 63 25.67 10.00 12.57
CA LYS A 63 26.24 11.26 12.06
C LYS A 63 25.86 11.58 10.61
N ARG A 64 24.72 11.07 10.13
CA ARG A 64 24.18 11.58 8.86
C ARG A 64 23.34 12.81 9.16
N ASP A 65 23.77 13.95 8.64
CA ASP A 65 22.87 15.08 8.40
C ASP A 65 21.73 14.55 7.53
N TYR A 66 20.61 14.24 8.17
CA TYR A 66 19.39 13.88 7.45
C TYR A 66 19.00 15.12 6.65
N ALA A 67 19.09 15.03 5.32
CA ALA A 67 18.58 16.07 4.45
C ALA A 67 17.16 16.44 4.88
N VAL A 68 16.88 17.74 5.02
CA VAL A 68 15.53 18.23 5.32
C VAL A 68 14.61 17.69 4.24
N ARG A 69 13.61 16.91 4.63
CA ARG A 69 12.67 16.30 3.70
C ARG A 69 11.36 17.08 3.72
N ASP A 70 11.31 18.16 2.96
CA ASP A 70 10.14 19.03 2.83
C ASP A 70 9.07 18.46 1.86
N TYR A 71 8.86 17.14 1.88
CA TYR A 71 7.80 16.55 1.08
C TYR A 71 6.42 16.92 1.63
N LEU A 72 5.47 17.11 0.71
CA LEU A 72 4.07 17.28 1.09
C LEU A 72 3.58 16.05 1.86
N ARG A 73 3.03 16.31 3.03
CA ARG A 73 2.49 15.28 3.94
C ARG A 73 1.13 14.75 3.46
N VAL A 74 0.38 15.61 2.78
CA VAL A 74 -0.88 15.33 2.08
C VAL A 74 -0.94 16.22 0.83
N HIS A 75 -1.56 15.74 -0.24
CA HIS A 75 -1.67 16.49 -1.51
C HIS A 75 -3.04 17.18 -1.67
N GLY A 76 -3.83 17.24 -0.59
CA GLY A 76 -5.12 17.91 -0.54
C GLY A 76 -5.86 17.65 0.77
N SER A 77 -6.80 18.52 1.12
CA SER A 77 -7.71 18.31 2.25
C SER A 77 -8.97 17.58 1.78
N ARG A 78 -9.32 16.47 2.41
CA ARG A 78 -10.49 15.65 2.07
C ARG A 78 -11.29 15.31 3.32
N THR A 79 -12.61 15.25 3.19
CA THR A 79 -13.46 14.64 4.21
C THR A 79 -13.29 13.12 4.17
N ALA A 80 -13.69 12.42 5.24
CA ALA A 80 -13.65 10.96 5.29
C ALA A 80 -14.37 10.30 4.09
N PRO A 81 -15.61 10.70 3.71
CA PRO A 81 -16.26 10.16 2.51
C PRO A 81 -15.49 10.42 1.21
N GLN A 82 -14.93 11.62 1.03
CA GLN A 82 -14.12 11.95 -0.15
C GLN A 82 -12.85 11.11 -0.23
N ARG A 83 -12.21 10.85 0.91
CA ARG A 83 -11.02 10.01 1.00
C ARG A 83 -11.34 8.55 0.67
N VAL A 84 -12.43 8.01 1.19
CA VAL A 84 -12.89 6.64 0.87
C VAL A 84 -13.26 6.51 -0.61
N ALA A 85 -13.94 7.51 -1.17
CA ALA A 85 -14.25 7.55 -2.61
C ALA A 85 -12.98 7.57 -3.47
N LEU A 86 -11.96 8.34 -3.09
CA LEU A 86 -10.67 8.37 -3.79
C LEU A 86 -9.94 7.03 -3.69
N LEU A 87 -9.96 6.37 -2.52
CA LEU A 87 -9.41 5.02 -2.36
C LEU A 87 -10.09 4.05 -3.32
N ALA A 88 -11.42 4.04 -3.36
CA ALA A 88 -12.20 3.19 -4.25
C ALA A 88 -11.87 3.44 -5.73
N GLU A 89 -11.80 4.70 -6.15
CA GLU A 89 -11.40 5.07 -7.52
C GLU A 89 -10.00 4.55 -7.86
N ASN A 90 -9.03 4.74 -6.97
CA ASN A 90 -7.65 4.34 -7.25
C ASN A 90 -7.45 2.82 -7.23
N LEU A 91 -8.09 2.11 -6.30
CA LEU A 91 -8.11 0.64 -6.30
C LEU A 91 -8.67 0.10 -7.63
N ALA A 92 -9.80 0.66 -8.10
CA ALA A 92 -10.42 0.28 -9.37
C ALA A 92 -9.55 0.66 -10.59
N ASP A 93 -8.87 1.81 -10.56
CA ASP A 93 -7.93 2.21 -11.62
C ASP A 93 -6.77 1.22 -11.76
N TYR A 94 -6.34 0.60 -10.66
CA TYR A 94 -5.37 -0.49 -10.62
C TYR A 94 -5.97 -1.88 -10.88
N ARG A 95 -7.26 -1.97 -11.26
CA ARG A 95 -8.01 -3.20 -11.58
C ARG A 95 -8.36 -4.08 -10.39
N ALA A 96 -8.32 -3.57 -9.16
CA ALA A 96 -8.97 -4.25 -8.05
C ALA A 96 -10.51 -4.14 -8.22
N HIS A 97 -11.23 -5.16 -7.77
CA HIS A 97 -12.69 -5.13 -7.71
C HIS A 97 -13.09 -4.53 -6.37
N VAL A 98 -13.81 -3.41 -6.38
CA VAL A 98 -14.18 -2.71 -5.14
C VAL A 98 -15.65 -2.96 -4.83
N HIS A 99 -15.92 -3.45 -3.62
CA HIS A 99 -17.24 -3.71 -3.08
C HIS A 99 -17.46 -2.86 -1.84
N HIS A 100 -18.72 -2.54 -1.58
CA HIS A 100 -19.13 -1.83 -0.38
C HIS A 100 -20.06 -2.73 0.44
N ALA A 101 -19.88 -2.73 1.75
CA ALA A 101 -20.73 -3.46 2.67
C ALA A 101 -20.94 -2.66 3.95
N HIS A 102 -22.08 -2.89 4.60
CA HIS A 102 -22.22 -2.63 6.02
C HIS A 102 -21.67 -3.81 6.81
N GLU A 103 -21.23 -3.62 8.05
CA GLU A 103 -20.69 -4.69 8.90
C GLU A 103 -21.65 -5.89 9.00
N ALA A 104 -22.95 -5.65 9.20
CA ALA A 104 -23.96 -6.70 9.24
C ALA A 104 -24.13 -7.47 7.91
N GLY A 105 -23.83 -6.83 6.78
CA GLY A 105 -23.92 -7.42 5.44
C GLY A 105 -22.62 -8.06 4.96
N LEU A 106 -21.50 -7.80 5.63
CA LEU A 106 -20.17 -8.26 5.23
C LEU A 106 -20.09 -9.79 5.05
N PRO A 107 -20.66 -10.64 5.92
CA PRO A 107 -20.57 -12.08 5.74
C PRO A 107 -21.23 -12.56 4.43
N ALA A 108 -22.37 -11.98 4.07
CA ALA A 108 -23.06 -12.30 2.82
C ALA A 108 -22.26 -11.85 1.59
N VAL A 109 -21.61 -10.69 1.67
CA VAL A 109 -20.74 -10.19 0.59
C VAL A 109 -19.53 -11.11 0.40
N ILE A 110 -18.83 -11.49 1.49
CA ILE A 110 -17.69 -12.41 1.41
C ILE A 110 -18.12 -13.75 0.81
N ALA A 111 -19.21 -14.34 1.30
CA ALA A 111 -19.72 -15.61 0.79
C ALA A 111 -20.08 -15.55 -0.70
N ARG A 112 -20.73 -14.47 -1.14
CA ARG A 112 -21.06 -14.24 -2.56
C ARG A 112 -19.81 -14.17 -3.42
N LEU A 113 -18.81 -13.38 -3.04
CA LEU A 113 -17.57 -13.20 -3.83
C LEU A 113 -16.77 -14.51 -3.95
N LEU A 114 -16.68 -15.26 -2.87
CA LEU A 114 -16.05 -16.59 -2.88
C LEU A 114 -16.82 -17.58 -3.77
N THR A 115 -18.15 -17.54 -3.74
CA THR A 115 -18.99 -18.41 -4.57
C THR A 115 -18.91 -18.05 -6.06
N GLU A 116 -18.96 -16.76 -6.40
CA GLU A 116 -18.79 -16.27 -7.77
C GLU A 116 -17.43 -16.65 -8.36
N ARG A 117 -16.40 -16.72 -7.49
CA ARG A 117 -15.07 -17.21 -7.86
C ARG A 117 -14.98 -18.75 -7.97
N GLY A 118 -15.98 -19.48 -7.47
CA GLY A 118 -15.94 -20.94 -7.38
C GLY A 118 -14.96 -21.45 -6.33
N ALA A 119 -14.69 -20.67 -5.28
CA ALA A 119 -13.76 -21.06 -4.22
C ALA A 119 -14.33 -22.19 -3.36
N HIS A 120 -13.59 -23.30 -3.27
CA HIS A 120 -13.91 -24.45 -2.43
C HIS A 120 -13.07 -24.48 -1.16
N ARG A 121 -11.84 -23.94 -1.22
CA ARG A 121 -10.89 -23.86 -0.11
C ARG A 121 -10.43 -22.42 0.08
N VAL A 122 -10.51 -21.92 1.30
CA VAL A 122 -10.22 -20.52 1.63
C VAL A 122 -9.23 -20.45 2.78
N ALA A 123 -8.08 -19.83 2.54
CA ALA A 123 -7.08 -19.55 3.56
C ALA A 123 -7.58 -18.46 4.52
N VAL A 124 -7.46 -18.72 5.82
CA VAL A 124 -7.94 -17.85 6.90
C VAL A 124 -6.83 -17.58 7.90
N PRO A 125 -6.36 -16.32 8.03
CA PRO A 125 -5.34 -15.97 9.00
C PRO A 125 -5.86 -15.99 10.44
N HIS A 126 -4.96 -16.21 11.40
CA HIS A 126 -5.27 -16.05 12.82
C HIS A 126 -5.73 -14.62 13.13
N GLY A 127 -6.78 -14.48 13.94
CA GLY A 127 -7.33 -13.18 14.33
C GLY A 127 -8.31 -12.56 13.33
N LEU A 128 -8.65 -13.26 12.23
CA LEU A 128 -9.78 -12.85 11.40
C LEU A 128 -11.09 -13.00 12.20
N PRO A 129 -11.97 -11.99 12.24
CA PRO A 129 -13.25 -12.12 12.94
C PRO A 129 -14.06 -13.30 12.42
N GLY A 130 -14.46 -14.22 13.30
CA GLY A 130 -15.16 -15.44 12.91
C GLY A 130 -16.49 -15.19 12.19
N ASP A 131 -17.20 -14.13 12.61
CA ASP A 131 -18.51 -13.78 12.07
C ASP A 131 -18.46 -13.34 10.60
N TRP A 132 -17.31 -12.82 10.13
CA TRP A 132 -17.11 -12.48 8.72
C TRP A 132 -17.28 -13.68 7.79
N LEU A 133 -17.01 -14.89 8.30
CA LEU A 133 -17.12 -16.12 7.53
C LEU A 133 -18.41 -16.89 7.83
N SER A 134 -19.33 -16.35 8.63
CA SER A 134 -20.54 -17.06 9.08
C SER A 134 -21.44 -17.57 7.94
N ALA A 135 -21.46 -16.87 6.80
CA ALA A 135 -22.19 -17.29 5.60
C ALA A 135 -21.34 -18.07 4.57
N VAL A 136 -20.04 -18.27 4.83
CA VAL A 136 -19.12 -18.94 3.91
C VAL A 136 -19.21 -20.46 4.06
N THR A 137 -19.47 -21.15 2.96
CA THR A 137 -19.62 -22.61 2.87
C THR A 137 -18.34 -23.34 2.45
N ALA A 138 -17.36 -22.63 1.89
CA ALA A 138 -16.07 -23.17 1.50
C ALA A 138 -15.30 -23.73 2.72
N GLU A 139 -14.48 -24.75 2.48
CA GLU A 139 -13.56 -25.29 3.48
C GLU A 139 -12.58 -24.18 3.92
N ARG A 140 -12.54 -23.92 5.22
CA ARG A 140 -11.62 -22.94 5.80
C ARG A 140 -10.31 -23.64 6.10
N VAL A 141 -9.22 -23.13 5.55
CA VAL A 141 -7.86 -23.60 5.76
C VAL A 141 -7.17 -22.60 6.70
N PRO A 142 -7.04 -22.89 8.00
CA PRO A 142 -6.38 -21.98 8.93
C PRO A 142 -4.91 -21.81 8.56
N ASP A 143 -4.38 -20.58 8.64
CA ASP A 143 -2.95 -20.34 8.50
C ASP A 143 -2.18 -21.15 9.56
N SER A 144 -1.10 -21.80 9.14
CA SER A 144 -0.23 -22.56 10.03
C SER A 144 1.19 -22.54 9.48
N ALA A 145 2.17 -22.78 10.35
CA ALA A 145 3.57 -22.84 9.95
C ALA A 145 3.83 -23.97 8.93
N ASP A 146 3.06 -25.05 9.02
CA ASP A 146 3.22 -26.28 8.24
C ASP A 146 2.68 -26.16 6.82
N LEU A 147 1.80 -25.19 6.53
CA LEU A 147 1.29 -24.98 5.19
C LEU A 147 2.44 -24.63 4.24
N THR A 148 2.69 -25.49 3.27
CA THR A 148 3.70 -25.28 2.24
C THR A 148 3.16 -24.38 1.13
N ALA A 149 4.06 -23.76 0.35
CA ALA A 149 3.65 -23.00 -0.85
C ALA A 149 2.84 -23.88 -1.82
N ARG A 150 3.18 -25.17 -1.96
CA ARG A 150 2.43 -26.10 -2.82
C ARG A 150 1.01 -26.36 -2.34
N GLU A 151 0.79 -26.39 -1.03
CA GLU A 151 -0.55 -26.56 -0.47
C GLU A 151 -1.38 -25.28 -0.57
N LEU A 152 -0.73 -24.12 -0.40
CA LEU A 152 -1.34 -22.81 -0.60
C LEU A 152 -1.70 -22.52 -2.07
N ASP A 153 -0.93 -23.05 -3.03
CA ASP A 153 -1.23 -22.96 -4.46
C ASP A 153 -2.53 -23.71 -4.82
N ALA A 154 -2.88 -24.73 -4.03
CA ALA A 154 -4.15 -25.44 -4.13
C ALA A 154 -5.29 -24.81 -3.30
N VAL A 155 -5.09 -23.62 -2.73
CA VAL A 155 -6.13 -22.85 -2.05
C VAL A 155 -6.67 -21.80 -3.02
N ASP A 156 -7.99 -21.75 -3.17
CA ASP A 156 -8.63 -20.93 -4.19
C ASP A 156 -8.61 -19.45 -3.86
N SER A 157 -8.64 -19.10 -2.57
CA SER A 157 -8.72 -17.71 -2.11
C SER A 157 -8.16 -17.52 -0.72
N VAL A 158 -7.70 -16.31 -0.40
CA VAL A 158 -7.41 -15.88 0.98
C VAL A 158 -8.33 -14.73 1.37
N VAL A 159 -8.83 -14.75 2.60
CA VAL A 159 -9.58 -13.62 3.18
C VAL A 159 -8.74 -12.96 4.27
N THR A 160 -8.49 -11.66 4.15
CA THR A 160 -7.74 -10.89 5.15
C THR A 160 -8.42 -9.59 5.53
N GLY A 161 -8.02 -9.02 6.66
CA GLY A 161 -8.06 -7.58 6.89
C GLY A 161 -6.80 -6.88 6.35
N CYS A 162 -6.61 -5.63 6.72
CA CYS A 162 -5.37 -4.88 6.50
C CYS A 162 -4.98 -4.06 7.73
N ALA A 163 -3.78 -3.49 7.74
CA ALA A 163 -3.36 -2.52 8.74
C ALA A 163 -3.91 -1.13 8.39
N VAL A 164 -3.63 -0.66 7.17
CA VAL A 164 -4.01 0.66 6.66
C VAL A 164 -4.18 0.63 5.15
N ALA A 165 -5.04 1.49 4.61
CA ALA A 165 -5.19 1.76 3.19
C ALA A 165 -4.89 3.24 2.87
N ILE A 166 -4.30 3.49 1.71
CA ILE A 166 -3.84 4.82 1.27
C ILE A 166 -4.65 5.24 0.05
N ALA A 167 -5.43 6.31 0.21
CA ALA A 167 -6.37 6.74 -0.80
C ALA A 167 -5.69 7.20 -2.08
N GLU A 168 -4.67 8.06 -2.01
CA GLU A 168 -4.04 8.67 -3.18
C GLU A 168 -3.36 7.69 -4.13
N THR A 169 -2.86 6.58 -3.59
CA THR A 169 -2.15 5.54 -4.36
C THR A 169 -2.98 4.28 -4.56
N GLY A 170 -4.20 4.19 -4.02
CA GLY A 170 -5.01 2.98 -4.09
C GLY A 170 -4.28 1.77 -3.51
N THR A 171 -3.64 1.93 -2.35
CA THR A 171 -2.74 0.92 -1.78
C THR A 171 -3.28 0.36 -0.47
N ILE A 172 -3.21 -0.95 -0.31
CA ILE A 172 -3.50 -1.67 0.94
C ILE A 172 -2.17 -2.10 1.55
N VAL A 173 -2.00 -1.91 2.86
CA VAL A 173 -0.81 -2.33 3.58
C VAL A 173 -1.16 -3.40 4.60
N LEU A 174 -0.41 -4.50 4.54
CA LEU A 174 -0.40 -5.56 5.55
C LEU A 174 0.89 -5.45 6.36
N ASP A 175 0.80 -5.58 7.68
CA ASP A 175 1.93 -5.60 8.62
C ASP A 175 2.08 -6.96 9.31
N THR A 176 1.40 -8.00 8.82
CA THR A 176 1.31 -9.35 9.40
C THR A 176 0.67 -9.40 10.79
N GLY A 177 -0.12 -8.38 11.15
CA GLY A 177 -0.95 -8.36 12.35
C GLY A 177 -2.14 -9.34 12.31
N PRO A 178 -2.96 -9.35 13.37
CA PRO A 178 -4.16 -10.18 13.45
C PRO A 178 -5.08 -10.00 12.24
N GLY A 179 -5.57 -11.11 11.70
CA GLY A 179 -6.46 -11.14 10.53
C GLY A 179 -5.76 -10.89 9.19
N GLN A 180 -4.43 -10.80 9.15
CA GLN A 180 -3.69 -10.52 7.90
C GLN A 180 -2.85 -11.70 7.41
N GLY A 181 -2.41 -12.56 8.34
CA GLY A 181 -1.62 -13.75 8.03
C GLY A 181 -0.16 -13.45 7.73
N ARG A 182 0.62 -14.50 7.58
CA ARG A 182 2.01 -14.39 7.10
C ARG A 182 2.05 -14.08 5.60
N ARG A 183 3.15 -13.50 5.12
CA ARG A 183 3.31 -13.06 3.72
C ARG A 183 2.95 -14.10 2.65
N HIS A 184 3.22 -15.38 2.90
CA HIS A 184 2.88 -16.47 1.96
C HIS A 184 1.37 -16.56 1.69
N LEU A 185 0.54 -16.27 2.71
CA LEU A 185 -0.92 -16.41 2.64
C LEU A 185 -1.54 -15.45 1.62
N THR A 186 -0.93 -14.28 1.42
CA THR A 186 -1.39 -13.25 0.47
C THR A 186 -0.54 -13.17 -0.79
N LEU A 187 0.42 -14.09 -0.95
CA LEU A 187 1.30 -14.16 -2.12
C LEU A 187 0.97 -15.34 -3.03
N VAL A 188 0.61 -16.48 -2.44
CA VAL A 188 0.49 -17.74 -3.20
C VAL A 188 -0.92 -17.97 -3.77
N PRO A 189 -2.02 -17.87 -2.99
CA PRO A 189 -3.36 -18.01 -3.56
C PRO A 189 -3.62 -16.96 -4.64
N ASP A 190 -4.24 -17.37 -5.75
CA ASP A 190 -4.42 -16.51 -6.92
C ASP A 190 -5.58 -15.49 -6.79
N HIS A 191 -6.25 -15.51 -5.65
CA HIS A 191 -7.30 -14.56 -5.29
C HIS A 191 -7.13 -14.09 -3.85
N HIS A 192 -7.05 -12.77 -3.68
CA HIS A 192 -7.03 -12.12 -2.38
C HIS A 192 -8.29 -11.28 -2.20
N LEU A 193 -9.09 -11.63 -1.20
CA LEU A 193 -10.21 -10.84 -0.72
C LEU A 193 -9.78 -10.07 0.54
N CYS A 194 -9.65 -8.76 0.45
CA CYS A 194 -9.22 -7.91 1.55
C CYS A 194 -10.37 -7.03 2.05
N VAL A 195 -10.64 -7.07 3.35
CA VAL A 195 -11.62 -6.19 4.01
C VAL A 195 -10.90 -4.99 4.61
N VAL A 196 -11.40 -3.79 4.30
CA VAL A 196 -10.88 -2.51 4.82
C VAL A 196 -12.01 -1.82 5.58
N ARG A 197 -11.84 -1.58 6.89
CA ARG A 197 -12.82 -0.81 7.67
C ARG A 197 -12.66 0.67 7.38
N VAL A 198 -13.75 1.32 7.00
CA VAL A 198 -13.76 2.72 6.61
C VAL A 198 -14.71 3.51 7.53
N PRO A 199 -14.33 4.75 7.89
CA PRO A 199 -13.14 5.49 7.44
C PRO A 199 -11.84 5.26 8.23
N GLU A 200 -11.84 4.47 9.29
CA GLU A 200 -10.79 4.43 10.32
C GLU A 200 -9.44 3.92 9.80
N GLN A 201 -9.45 2.98 8.86
CA GLN A 201 -8.22 2.41 8.30
C GLN A 201 -7.73 3.15 7.04
N VAL A 202 -8.34 4.26 6.65
CA VAL A 202 -8.00 4.97 5.41
C VAL A 202 -7.31 6.28 5.72
N VAL A 203 -6.08 6.43 5.22
CA VAL A 203 -5.32 7.68 5.22
C VAL A 203 -5.27 8.29 3.81
N ASP A 204 -4.99 9.59 3.72
CA ASP A 204 -4.89 10.27 2.42
C ASP A 204 -3.63 9.82 1.68
N ALA A 205 -2.48 9.89 2.35
CA ALA A 205 -1.17 9.83 1.72
C ALA A 205 -0.19 8.89 2.44
N LEU A 206 0.85 8.47 1.71
CA LEU A 206 1.90 7.56 2.19
C LEU A 206 2.63 8.02 3.46
N PRO A 207 2.98 9.32 3.65
CA PRO A 207 3.61 9.76 4.89
C PRO A 207 2.77 9.52 6.15
N GLN A 208 1.44 9.58 6.05
CA GLN A 208 0.54 9.27 7.16
C GLN A 208 0.51 7.78 7.46
N ALA A 209 0.55 6.93 6.42
CA ALA A 209 0.61 5.49 6.61
C ALA A 209 1.88 5.05 7.35
N LEU A 210 3.03 5.65 7.01
CA LEU A 210 4.31 5.35 7.65
C LEU A 210 4.32 5.65 9.16
N GLU A 211 3.48 6.55 9.65
CA GLU A 211 3.37 6.85 11.09
C GLU A 211 2.57 5.82 11.87
N LEU A 212 1.69 5.08 11.17
CA LEU A 212 0.86 4.04 11.75
C LEU A 212 1.56 2.66 11.70
N LEU A 213 2.60 2.53 10.89
CA LEU A 213 3.27 1.26 10.60
C LEU A 213 4.58 1.14 11.36
N ALA A 214 4.78 0.00 12.01
CA ALA A 214 6.02 -0.27 12.70
C ALA A 214 7.05 -0.88 11.71
N PRO A 215 8.21 -0.23 11.49
CA PRO A 215 9.17 -0.63 10.45
C PRO A 215 9.85 -1.97 10.74
N GLN A 216 9.80 -2.44 11.98
CA GLN A 216 10.31 -3.76 12.38
C GLN A 216 9.42 -4.92 11.91
N HIS A 217 8.15 -4.66 11.55
CA HIS A 217 7.27 -5.69 11.05
C HIS A 217 7.44 -5.90 9.55
N PRO A 218 7.25 -7.14 9.04
CA PRO A 218 7.16 -7.38 7.62
C PRO A 218 5.97 -6.61 7.02
N LEU A 219 6.25 -5.57 6.23
CA LEU A 219 5.21 -4.83 5.51
C LEU A 219 5.03 -5.38 4.09
N THR A 220 3.78 -5.52 3.64
CA THR A 220 3.40 -5.86 2.26
C THR A 220 2.47 -4.78 1.74
N TRP A 221 2.88 -4.09 0.68
CA TRP A 221 2.15 -2.96 0.09
C TRP A 221 1.57 -3.40 -1.25
N ILE A 222 0.24 -3.36 -1.38
CA ILE A 222 -0.51 -3.90 -2.51
C ILE A 222 -1.23 -2.75 -3.21
N SER A 223 -0.76 -2.37 -4.40
CA SER A 223 -1.32 -1.28 -5.22
C SER A 223 -1.98 -1.84 -6.49
N GLY A 224 -2.92 -2.77 -6.30
CA GLY A 224 -3.59 -3.53 -7.36
C GLY A 224 -3.22 -5.01 -7.42
N PRO A 225 -3.88 -5.79 -8.30
CA PRO A 225 -3.53 -7.19 -8.53
C PRO A 225 -2.11 -7.33 -9.10
N SER A 226 -1.49 -8.47 -8.81
CA SER A 226 -0.13 -8.76 -9.23
C SER A 226 0.01 -8.79 -10.75
N ALA A 227 0.90 -7.95 -11.25
CA ALA A 227 1.31 -7.99 -12.64
C ALA A 227 2.74 -7.51 -12.79
N THR A 228 3.50 -8.24 -13.58
CA THR A 228 4.81 -7.80 -14.06
C THR A 228 4.73 -7.50 -15.55
N SER A 229 5.34 -6.41 -15.96
CA SER A 229 5.69 -6.24 -17.37
C SER A 229 7.04 -6.89 -17.56
N ASP A 230 7.14 -7.89 -18.43
CA ASP A 230 8.45 -8.38 -18.88
C ASP A 230 9.21 -7.21 -19.56
N ILE A 231 10.54 -7.31 -19.68
CA ILE A 231 11.39 -6.30 -20.33
C ILE A 231 10.95 -5.98 -21.77
N GLU A 232 10.18 -6.89 -22.36
CA GLU A 232 9.55 -6.78 -23.69
C GLU A 232 8.18 -6.07 -23.67
N LEU A 233 7.78 -5.44 -22.55
CA LEU A 233 6.49 -4.74 -22.33
C LEU A 233 5.24 -5.63 -22.41
N ASN A 234 5.40 -6.95 -22.40
CA ASN A 234 4.29 -7.89 -22.28
C ASN A 234 3.89 -8.06 -20.81
N ARG A 235 2.63 -7.77 -20.48
CA ARG A 235 2.10 -7.95 -19.13
C ARG A 235 1.90 -9.43 -18.85
N VAL A 236 2.68 -10.00 -17.94
CA VAL A 236 2.47 -11.33 -17.37
C VAL A 236 1.79 -11.14 -16.01
N GLU A 237 0.61 -11.71 -15.85
CA GLU A 237 -0.19 -11.61 -14.62
C GLU A 237 0.10 -12.83 -13.73
N GLY A 238 0.30 -12.61 -12.42
CA GLY A 238 0.32 -13.71 -11.43
C GLY A 238 1.68 -14.32 -11.06
N VAL A 239 2.80 -13.85 -11.61
CA VAL A 239 4.13 -14.41 -11.27
C VAL A 239 4.59 -14.01 -9.86
N HIS A 240 4.06 -12.92 -9.31
CA HIS A 240 4.53 -12.31 -8.05
C HIS A 240 3.42 -12.04 -7.03
N GLY A 241 2.26 -12.71 -7.15
CA GLY A 241 1.12 -12.52 -6.26
C GLY A 241 -0.24 -12.80 -6.91
N PRO A 242 -1.35 -12.60 -6.19
CA PRO A 242 -2.70 -12.86 -6.67
C PRO A 242 -3.05 -12.05 -7.93
N ARG A 243 -3.58 -12.71 -8.97
CA ARG A 243 -4.07 -12.03 -10.19
C ARG A 243 -5.40 -11.31 -9.97
N THR A 244 -6.14 -11.68 -8.93
CA THR A 244 -7.39 -11.03 -8.57
C THR A 244 -7.33 -10.48 -7.16
N LEU A 245 -7.78 -9.24 -7.02
CA LEU A 245 -7.91 -8.55 -5.75
C LEU A 245 -9.34 -8.03 -5.63
N ASP A 246 -10.11 -8.61 -4.73
CA ASP A 246 -11.41 -8.10 -4.31
C ASP A 246 -11.23 -7.33 -2.99
N VAL A 247 -11.68 -6.07 -2.95
CA VAL A 247 -11.58 -5.20 -1.78
C VAL A 247 -12.97 -4.86 -1.30
N VAL A 248 -13.30 -5.21 -0.06
CA VAL A 248 -14.57 -4.85 0.57
C VAL A 248 -14.34 -3.69 1.53
N LEU A 249 -14.86 -2.51 1.17
CA LEU A 249 -14.89 -1.34 2.04
C LEU A 249 -16.09 -1.46 2.97
N VAL A 250 -15.85 -1.67 4.27
CA VAL A 250 -16.89 -1.92 5.26
C VAL A 250 -17.10 -0.73 6.19
N THR A 251 -18.35 -0.26 6.30
CA THR A 251 -18.75 0.76 7.27
C THR A 251 -19.39 0.12 8.51
N VAL A 252 -19.24 0.78 9.66
CA VAL A 252 -19.88 0.41 10.94
C VAL A 252 -21.30 0.98 11.11
N ASP A 253 -21.67 1.97 10.30
CA ASP A 253 -22.98 2.64 10.38
C ASP A 253 -24.00 2.04 9.40
N GLU A 254 -25.17 1.63 9.92
CA GLU A 254 -26.27 1.09 9.12
C GLU A 254 -26.71 2.14 8.08
N PRO A 255 -27.02 1.77 6.82
CA PRO A 255 -27.52 2.74 5.85
C PRO A 255 -28.74 3.47 6.44
N PRO A 256 -28.90 4.78 6.20
CA PRO A 256 -30.09 5.48 6.67
C PRO A 256 -31.31 4.75 6.10
N THR A 257 -32.12 4.18 6.98
CA THR A 257 -33.43 3.63 6.63
C THR A 257 -34.26 4.75 6.02
N GLY A 258 -34.40 4.70 4.70
CA GLY A 258 -35.34 5.53 3.94
C GLY A 258 -36.71 4.89 3.85
#